data_AF-A0A9Q5C8E3-F1
#
_entry.id   AF-A0A9Q5C8E3-F1
#
_cell.length_a   1.000
_cell.length_b   1.000
_cell.length_c   1.000
_cell.angle_alpha   90.00
_cell.angle_beta   90.00
_cell.angle_gamma   90.00
#
_symmetry.space_group_name_H-M   'P 1'
#
loop_
_entity.id
_entity.type
_entity.pdbx_description
1 polymer ?
#
loop_
_entity_poly.entity_id
_entity_poly.type
_entity_poly.pdbx_seq_one_letter_code
_entity_poly.pdbx_strand_id
1 'polypeptide(L)'
;MSMAKGVVPDDSPSSAASARSLSLGQADVVLLIGARLNWMLSNGEAPLFREDAKFIQVKIDATEFNSNRKIDAPLQGDIKSVLKKLVPAIEKAGIKAPQNWLDLIAQDSKKNNDKFAARISASEAKPTLGYYSAIEPINDLMQKHPDTYIVSEGANTLDIGRNLVGMQKPRHRLDTGTWGVMGVGLGYAIATAVENGKPVIALEGHLVSMVWKWKPFVVTTYLLLLSLLTTVVFTMVMLT
;
A
#
# COMPACT_ATOMS: atom_id res chain seq x y z
N MET A 1 -3.97 2.21 -3.85
CA MET A 1 -3.61 0.83 -4.27
C MET A 1 -2.41 0.39 -3.45
N SER A 2 -2.43 -0.80 -2.86
CA SER A 2 -1.47 -1.19 -1.81
C SER A 2 -0.02 -1.26 -2.28
N MET A 3 0.25 -2.03 -3.35
CA MET A 3 1.61 -2.20 -3.91
C MET A 3 2.16 -0.99 -4.70
N ALA A 4 1.40 0.12 -4.75
CA ALA A 4 1.89 1.39 -5.30
C ALA A 4 2.57 2.28 -4.25
N LYS A 5 2.48 1.93 -2.96
CA LYS A 5 3.21 2.59 -1.86
C LYS A 5 4.71 2.65 -2.17
N GLY A 6 5.34 3.78 -1.90
CA GLY A 6 6.75 4.03 -2.17
C GLY A 6 7.11 4.37 -3.63
N VAL A 7 6.18 4.40 -4.59
CA VAL A 7 6.44 4.99 -5.93
C VAL A 7 6.84 6.46 -5.79
N VAL A 8 6.10 7.16 -4.93
CA VAL A 8 6.56 8.35 -4.22
C VAL A 8 6.66 7.93 -2.74
N PRO A 9 7.66 8.39 -1.99
CA PRO A 9 7.73 8.17 -0.54
C PRO A 9 6.38 8.43 0.13
N ASP A 10 5.93 7.52 0.99
CA ASP A 10 4.58 7.57 1.57
C ASP A 10 4.39 8.78 2.51
N ASP A 11 5.49 9.33 3.04
CA ASP A 11 5.56 10.55 3.87
C ASP A 11 5.64 11.85 3.05
N SER A 12 5.58 11.76 1.72
CA SER A 12 5.52 12.92 0.85
C SER A 12 4.37 13.85 1.25
N PRO A 13 4.58 15.18 1.28
CA PRO A 13 3.52 16.15 1.60
C PRO A 13 2.38 16.14 0.56
N SER A 14 2.60 15.54 -0.62
CA SER A 14 1.57 15.38 -1.65
C SER A 14 0.74 14.10 -1.49
N SER A 15 1.06 13.25 -0.51
CA SER A 15 0.32 12.01 -0.25
C SER A 15 -1.02 12.30 0.43
N ALA A 16 -2.11 11.89 -0.22
CA ALA A 16 -3.46 11.95 0.36
C ALA A 16 -3.87 10.62 1.02
N ALA A 17 -2.93 9.70 1.29
CA ALA A 17 -3.23 8.36 1.79
C ALA A 17 -4.04 8.39 3.10
N SER A 18 -3.66 9.26 4.04
CA SER A 18 -4.35 9.45 5.31
C SER A 18 -5.70 10.17 5.18
N ALA A 19 -5.96 10.84 4.05
CA ALA A 19 -7.23 11.49 3.73
C ALA A 19 -7.97 10.77 2.60
N ARG A 20 -7.83 9.44 2.46
CA ARG A 20 -8.41 8.66 1.34
C ARG A 20 -9.91 8.91 1.15
N SER A 21 -10.70 8.88 2.22
CA SER A 21 -12.16 9.05 2.10
C SER A 21 -12.54 10.46 1.64
N LEU A 22 -11.89 11.49 2.19
CA LEU A 22 -12.12 12.87 1.78
C LEU A 22 -11.67 13.11 0.33
N SER A 23 -10.45 12.68 0.00
CA SER A 23 -9.87 12.89 -1.33
C SER A 23 -10.68 12.21 -2.44
N LEU A 24 -11.13 10.96 -2.25
CA LEU A 24 -11.97 10.29 -3.23
C LEU A 24 -13.40 10.85 -3.28
N GLY A 25 -13.98 11.18 -2.13
CA GLY A 25 -15.36 11.65 -2.03
C GLY A 25 -15.57 13.07 -2.54
N GLN A 26 -14.53 13.91 -2.54
CA GLN A 26 -14.61 15.32 -2.94
C GLN A 26 -13.89 15.66 -4.25
N ALA A 27 -13.08 14.75 -4.80
CA ALA A 27 -12.41 14.98 -6.08
C ALA A 27 -13.44 15.13 -7.22
N ASP A 28 -13.30 16.21 -7.98
CA ASP A 28 -14.02 16.47 -9.22
C ASP A 28 -13.38 15.78 -10.42
N VAL A 29 -12.05 15.60 -10.40
CA VAL A 29 -11.28 14.86 -11.40
C VAL A 29 -10.37 13.84 -10.73
N VAL A 30 -10.40 12.59 -11.20
CA VAL A 30 -9.55 11.48 -10.73
C VAL A 30 -8.68 10.97 -11.88
N LEU A 31 -7.35 11.07 -11.72
CA LEU A 31 -6.36 10.49 -12.64
C LEU A 31 -5.89 9.12 -12.14
N LEU A 32 -6.29 8.06 -12.85
CA LEU A 32 -5.90 6.69 -12.60
C LEU A 32 -4.67 6.33 -13.43
N ILE A 33 -3.53 6.07 -12.79
CA ILE A 33 -2.30 5.64 -13.48
C ILE A 33 -2.07 4.16 -13.18
N GLY A 34 -2.29 3.29 -14.16
CA GLY A 34 -2.12 1.84 -13.97
C GLY A 34 -3.11 1.19 -12.99
N ALA A 35 -4.09 1.94 -12.47
CA ALA A 35 -5.11 1.45 -11.55
C ALA A 35 -6.43 1.11 -12.27
N ARG A 36 -7.14 0.09 -11.78
CA ARG A 36 -8.47 -0.31 -12.27
C ARG A 36 -9.53 0.21 -11.31
N LEU A 37 -10.68 0.63 -11.83
CA LEU A 37 -11.87 0.92 -11.03
C LEU A 37 -12.57 -0.39 -10.65
N ASN A 38 -11.92 -1.22 -9.86
CA ASN A 38 -12.49 -2.49 -9.39
C ASN A 38 -12.94 -2.37 -7.92
N TRP A 39 -13.23 -3.51 -7.29
CA TRP A 39 -13.71 -3.59 -5.91
C TRP A 39 -12.84 -2.85 -4.88
N MET A 40 -11.51 -2.75 -5.09
CA MET A 40 -10.60 -2.02 -4.19
C MET A 40 -10.85 -0.49 -4.20
N LEU A 41 -11.47 0.01 -5.26
CA LEU A 41 -11.91 1.39 -5.43
C LEU A 41 -13.43 1.48 -5.51
N SER A 42 -14.17 0.51 -4.94
CA SER A 42 -15.64 0.50 -4.96
C SER A 42 -16.21 0.75 -6.37
N ASN A 43 -15.56 0.20 -7.39
CA ASN A 43 -15.92 0.39 -8.80
C ASN A 43 -15.98 1.85 -9.29
N GLY A 44 -15.42 2.81 -8.54
CA GLY A 44 -15.56 4.24 -8.82
C GLY A 44 -16.95 4.79 -8.50
N GLU A 45 -17.74 4.11 -7.66
CA GLU A 45 -19.13 4.46 -7.33
C GLU A 45 -19.26 5.31 -6.07
N ALA A 46 -20.41 6.00 -5.95
CA ALA A 46 -20.82 6.65 -4.72
C ALA A 46 -21.14 5.60 -3.63
N PRO A 47 -20.96 5.93 -2.33
CA PRO A 47 -20.56 7.23 -1.80
C PRO A 47 -19.04 7.43 -1.69
N LEU A 48 -18.21 6.46 -2.11
CA LEU A 48 -16.76 6.59 -2.00
C LEU A 48 -16.21 7.64 -2.97
N PHE A 49 -16.78 7.70 -4.18
CA PHE A 49 -16.47 8.71 -5.18
C PHE A 49 -17.62 9.69 -5.32
N ARG A 50 -17.29 10.94 -5.68
CA ARG A 50 -18.29 11.93 -6.12
C ARG A 50 -19.06 11.39 -7.33
N GLU A 51 -20.38 11.55 -7.35
CA GLU A 51 -21.23 10.95 -8.39
C GLU A 51 -20.88 11.47 -9.80
N ASP A 52 -20.56 12.75 -9.91
CA ASP A 52 -20.17 13.45 -11.14
C ASP A 52 -18.64 13.60 -11.29
N ALA A 53 -17.84 12.79 -10.58
CA ALA A 53 -16.39 12.76 -10.78
C ALA A 53 -16.02 12.40 -12.22
N LYS A 54 -15.03 13.12 -12.76
CA LYS A 54 -14.44 12.88 -14.08
C LYS A 54 -13.24 11.96 -13.98
N PHE A 55 -13.15 10.97 -14.86
CA PHE A 55 -12.07 9.98 -14.82
C PHE A 55 -11.14 10.12 -16.01
N ILE A 56 -9.84 10.29 -15.71
CA ILE A 56 -8.74 10.17 -16.66
C ILE A 56 -8.06 8.84 -16.34
N GLN A 57 -7.81 7.98 -17.33
CA GLN A 57 -7.23 6.66 -17.07
C GLN A 57 -6.08 6.36 -18.02
N VAL A 58 -4.90 6.11 -17.45
CA VAL A 58 -3.71 5.63 -18.15
C VAL A 58 -3.65 4.12 -18.04
N LYS A 59 -3.88 3.44 -19.16
CA LYS A 59 -3.89 1.97 -19.24
C LYS A 59 -3.33 1.48 -20.57
N ILE A 60 -2.63 0.35 -20.53
CA ILE A 60 -2.12 -0.30 -21.75
C ILE A 60 -3.22 -1.11 -22.45
N ASP A 61 -4.07 -1.75 -21.67
CA ASP A 61 -5.20 -2.54 -22.16
C ASP A 61 -6.42 -1.64 -22.38
N ALA A 62 -6.87 -1.54 -23.63
CA ALA A 62 -8.02 -0.73 -23.99
C ALA A 62 -9.35 -1.28 -23.45
N THR A 63 -9.42 -2.57 -23.14
CA THR A 63 -10.66 -3.22 -22.65
C THR A 63 -11.01 -2.80 -21.22
N GLU A 64 -10.05 -2.24 -20.48
CA GLU A 64 -10.25 -1.70 -19.14
C GLU A 64 -10.94 -0.33 -19.15
N PHE A 65 -11.03 0.36 -20.29
CA PHE A 65 -11.76 1.62 -20.37
C PHE A 65 -13.27 1.36 -20.34
N ASN A 66 -14.00 2.16 -19.56
CA ASN A 66 -15.45 2.05 -19.38
C ASN A 66 -15.92 0.71 -18.77
N SER A 67 -15.03 -0.06 -18.14
CA SER A 67 -15.39 -1.34 -17.51
C SER A 67 -16.38 -1.19 -16.35
N ASN A 68 -16.33 -0.05 -15.64
CA ASN A 68 -17.12 0.20 -14.43
C ASN A 68 -17.77 1.60 -14.45
N ARG A 69 -16.99 2.64 -14.75
CA ARG A 69 -17.46 4.02 -14.93
C ARG A 69 -16.99 4.53 -16.27
N LYS A 70 -17.73 5.49 -16.84
CA LYS A 70 -17.28 6.23 -18.02
C LYS A 70 -15.92 6.89 -17.74
N ILE A 71 -14.98 6.71 -18.66
CA ILE A 71 -13.67 7.36 -18.67
C ILE A 71 -13.75 8.56 -19.63
N ASP A 72 -13.64 9.77 -19.09
CA ASP A 72 -13.76 11.02 -19.86
C ASP A 72 -12.53 11.27 -20.74
N ALA A 73 -11.35 10.84 -20.30
CA ALA A 73 -10.10 10.94 -21.08
C ALA A 73 -9.27 9.64 -20.98
N PRO A 74 -9.53 8.64 -21.84
CA PRO A 74 -8.73 7.42 -21.89
C PRO A 74 -7.37 7.71 -22.54
N LEU A 75 -6.28 7.32 -21.86
CA LEU A 75 -4.90 7.46 -22.32
C LEU A 75 -4.30 6.06 -22.52
N GLN A 76 -4.45 5.51 -23.73
CA GLN A 76 -3.95 4.19 -24.05
C GLN A 76 -2.44 4.19 -24.27
N GLY A 77 -1.71 3.36 -23.53
CA GLY A 77 -0.28 3.13 -23.73
C GLY A 77 0.41 2.61 -22.47
N ASP A 78 1.70 2.28 -22.60
CA ASP A 78 2.52 2.04 -21.42
C ASP A 78 2.67 3.33 -20.61
N ILE A 79 2.69 3.20 -19.28
CA ILE A 79 2.68 4.34 -18.35
C ILE A 79 3.87 5.28 -18.62
N LYS A 80 5.06 4.74 -18.95
CA LYS A 80 6.26 5.55 -19.15
C LYS A 80 6.12 6.42 -20.40
N SER A 81 5.64 5.89 -21.51
CA SER A 81 5.45 6.66 -22.75
C SER A 81 4.36 7.71 -22.62
N VAL A 82 3.27 7.40 -21.91
CA VAL A 82 2.19 8.37 -21.66
C VAL A 82 2.69 9.50 -20.77
N LEU A 83 3.35 9.20 -19.64
CA LEU A 83 3.85 10.23 -18.72
C LEU A 83 4.93 11.12 -19.34
N LYS A 84 5.79 10.57 -20.21
CA LYS A 84 6.77 11.36 -20.98
C LYS A 84 6.15 12.45 -21.84
N LYS A 85 4.90 12.27 -22.29
CA LYS A 85 4.15 13.28 -23.07
C LYS A 85 3.26 14.14 -22.18
N LEU A 86 2.63 13.54 -21.18
CA LEU A 86 1.67 14.20 -20.30
C LEU A 86 2.33 15.22 -19.38
N VAL A 87 3.46 14.87 -18.75
CA VAL A 87 4.13 15.76 -17.78
C VAL A 87 4.56 17.09 -18.42
N PRO A 88 5.29 17.13 -19.56
CA PRO A 88 5.64 18.39 -20.21
C PRO A 88 4.43 19.20 -20.66
N ALA A 89 3.33 18.54 -21.05
CA ALA A 89 2.10 19.22 -21.42
C ALA A 89 1.42 19.90 -20.23
N ILE A 90 1.38 19.23 -19.07
CA ILE A 90 0.88 19.78 -17.80
C ILE A 90 1.73 20.98 -17.36
N GLU A 91 3.06 20.84 -17.40
CA GLU A 91 4.00 21.91 -17.02
C GLU A 91 3.84 23.13 -17.94
N LYS A 92 3.78 22.91 -19.26
CA LYS A 92 3.57 23.98 -20.24
C LYS A 92 2.23 24.68 -20.06
N ALA A 93 1.18 23.95 -19.68
CA ALA A 93 -0.13 24.51 -19.41
C ALA A 93 -0.22 25.20 -18.04
N GLY A 94 0.80 25.06 -17.18
CA GLY A 94 0.82 25.66 -15.84
C GLY A 94 -0.27 25.10 -14.92
N ILE A 95 -0.77 23.89 -15.19
CA ILE A 95 -1.85 23.27 -14.41
C ILE A 95 -1.31 22.97 -13.01
N LYS A 96 -1.96 23.54 -11.99
CA LYS A 96 -1.68 23.29 -10.58
C LYS A 96 -2.97 22.99 -9.85
N ALA A 97 -2.89 22.15 -8.83
CA ALA A 97 -4.02 21.94 -7.93
C ALA A 97 -4.34 23.25 -7.19
N PRO A 98 -5.62 23.59 -6.99
CA PRO A 98 -6.01 24.76 -6.19
C PRO A 98 -5.47 24.67 -4.76
N GLN A 99 -4.99 25.78 -4.20
CA GLN A 99 -4.38 25.76 -2.86
C GLN A 99 -5.38 25.33 -1.78
N ASN A 100 -6.64 25.78 -1.87
CA ASN A 100 -7.70 25.38 -0.95
C ASN A 100 -7.96 23.85 -0.95
N TRP A 101 -7.77 23.18 -2.09
CA TRP A 101 -7.86 21.71 -2.18
C TRP A 101 -6.69 21.05 -1.45
N LEU A 102 -5.48 21.56 -1.67
CA LEU A 102 -4.27 21.06 -1.01
C LEU A 102 -4.35 21.25 0.52
N ASP A 103 -4.82 22.41 0.96
CA ASP A 103 -5.01 22.73 2.39
C ASP A 103 -6.04 21.81 3.04
N LEU A 104 -7.14 21.52 2.34
CA LEU A 104 -8.18 20.60 2.83
C LEU A 104 -7.63 19.18 3.02
N ILE A 105 -6.87 18.67 2.05
CA ILE A 105 -6.21 17.36 2.17
C ILE A 105 -5.21 17.36 3.32
N ALA A 106 -4.39 18.41 3.45
CA ALA A 106 -3.39 18.51 4.50
C ALA A 106 -4.04 18.53 5.90
N GLN A 107 -5.15 19.27 6.06
CA GLN A 107 -5.88 19.36 7.31
C GLN A 107 -6.47 18.00 7.73
N ASP A 108 -7.15 17.29 6.82
CA ASP A 108 -7.75 15.99 7.16
C ASP A 108 -6.68 14.90 7.32
N SER A 109 -5.59 14.96 6.55
CA SER A 109 -4.42 14.08 6.73
C SER A 109 -3.81 14.27 8.11
N LYS A 110 -3.58 15.51 8.54
CA LYS A 110 -3.05 15.80 9.90
C LYS A 110 -3.99 15.24 10.97
N LYS A 111 -5.28 15.54 10.88
CA LYS A 111 -6.30 15.04 11.82
C LYS A 111 -6.32 13.51 11.89
N ASN A 112 -6.24 12.82 10.75
CA ASN A 112 -6.27 11.36 10.72
C ASN A 112 -4.95 10.76 11.21
N ASN A 113 -3.81 11.39 10.93
CA ASN A 113 -2.51 10.99 11.47
C ASN A 113 -2.48 11.14 13.00
N ASP A 114 -2.98 12.25 13.55
CA ASP A 114 -3.05 12.48 15.00
C ASP A 114 -3.92 11.40 15.69
N LYS A 115 -5.07 11.06 15.09
CA LYS A 115 -5.92 9.95 15.57
C LYS A 115 -5.23 8.60 15.48
N PHE A 116 -4.47 8.37 14.41
CA PHE A 116 -3.76 7.11 14.21
C PHE A 116 -2.61 6.94 15.21
N ALA A 117 -1.84 8.01 15.45
CA ALA A 117 -0.80 8.03 16.48
C ALA A 117 -1.39 7.75 17.88
N ALA A 118 -2.50 8.38 18.23
CA ALA A 118 -3.19 8.08 19.50
C ALA A 118 -3.62 6.61 19.62
N ARG A 119 -4.01 5.97 18.50
CA ARG A 119 -4.37 4.55 18.48
C ARG A 119 -3.16 3.62 18.67
N ILE A 120 -2.00 4.00 18.14
CA ILE A 120 -0.73 3.30 18.37
C ILE A 120 -0.37 3.39 19.85
N SER A 121 -0.30 4.59 20.42
CA SER A 121 0.05 4.79 21.84
C SER A 121 -0.91 4.08 22.79
N ALA A 122 -2.22 4.11 22.50
CA ALA A 122 -3.21 3.37 23.30
C ALA A 122 -3.08 1.84 23.19
N SER A 123 -2.50 1.32 22.10
CA SER A 123 -2.19 -0.10 21.96
C SER A 123 -0.91 -0.49 22.70
N GLU A 124 0.08 0.39 22.75
CA GLU A 124 1.35 0.18 23.47
C GLU A 124 1.17 0.20 24.99
N ALA A 125 0.24 1.00 25.50
CA ALA A 125 -0.06 1.08 26.93
C ALA A 125 -0.77 -0.17 27.50
N LYS A 126 -1.22 -1.11 26.64
CA LYS A 126 -1.94 -2.31 27.08
C LYS A 126 -0.95 -3.39 27.54
N PRO A 127 -1.32 -4.21 28.55
CA PRO A 127 -0.48 -5.33 29.01
C PRO A 127 -0.42 -6.49 28.00
N THR A 128 -1.33 -6.52 27.02
CA THR A 128 -1.38 -7.53 25.96
C THR A 128 -0.93 -6.94 24.63
N LEU A 129 -0.21 -7.74 23.84
CA LEU A 129 0.24 -7.35 22.52
C LEU A 129 -0.95 -7.23 21.56
N GLY A 130 -1.15 -6.04 20.99
CA GLY A 130 -2.15 -5.76 19.97
C GLY A 130 -1.52 -5.55 18.60
N TYR A 131 -2.32 -5.48 17.52
CA TYR A 131 -1.80 -5.30 16.17
C TYR A 131 -0.93 -4.05 16.01
N TYR A 132 -1.33 -2.92 16.58
CA TYR A 132 -0.58 -1.66 16.43
C TYR A 132 0.76 -1.74 17.17
N SER A 133 0.76 -2.14 18.44
CA SER A 133 2.00 -2.30 19.22
C SER A 133 2.92 -3.40 18.69
N ALA A 134 2.39 -4.37 17.96
CA ALA A 134 3.18 -5.40 17.28
C ALA A 134 3.79 -4.95 15.94
N ILE A 135 3.10 -4.11 15.19
CA ILE A 135 3.51 -3.70 13.83
C ILE A 135 4.37 -2.42 13.88
N GLU A 136 4.21 -1.55 14.87
CA GLU A 136 5.00 -0.30 14.99
C GLU A 136 6.51 -0.55 14.96
N PRO A 137 7.08 -1.53 15.70
CA PRO A 137 8.51 -1.81 15.61
C PRO A 137 8.97 -2.24 14.21
N ILE A 138 8.08 -2.85 13.41
CA ILE A 138 8.36 -3.21 12.01
C ILE A 138 8.41 -1.95 11.14
N ASN A 139 7.52 -0.99 11.37
CA ASN A 139 7.57 0.30 10.70
C ASN A 139 8.88 1.04 11.01
N ASP A 140 9.28 1.11 12.28
CA ASP A 140 10.57 1.69 12.69
C ASP A 140 11.76 1.06 11.97
N LEU A 141 11.76 -0.28 11.87
CA LEU A 141 12.79 -1.02 11.15
C LEU A 141 12.78 -0.66 9.66
N MET A 142 11.61 -0.59 9.03
CA MET A 142 11.47 -0.23 7.62
C MET A 142 11.89 1.22 7.34
N GLN A 143 11.65 2.16 8.26
CA GLN A 143 12.15 3.53 8.12
C GLN A 143 13.68 3.60 8.22
N LYS A 144 14.29 2.82 9.12
CA LYS A 144 15.76 2.74 9.28
C LYS A 144 16.44 2.00 8.13
N HIS A 145 15.74 1.04 7.51
CA HIS A 145 16.25 0.18 6.44
C HIS A 145 15.31 0.21 5.22
N PRO A 146 15.20 1.34 4.49
CA PRO A 146 14.24 1.51 3.39
C PRO A 146 14.48 0.62 2.18
N ASP A 147 15.61 -0.09 2.13
CA ASP A 147 15.94 -1.13 1.15
C ASP A 147 15.37 -2.51 1.48
N THR A 148 14.73 -2.66 2.63
CA THR A 148 14.08 -3.91 3.07
C THR A 148 12.76 -4.10 2.33
N TYR A 149 12.45 -5.33 1.95
CA TYR A 149 11.16 -5.68 1.37
C TYR A 149 10.18 -6.14 2.46
N ILE A 150 8.90 -5.86 2.25
CA ILE A 150 7.82 -6.41 3.08
C ILE A 150 6.86 -7.21 2.21
N VAL A 151 6.62 -8.45 2.61
CA VAL A 151 5.52 -9.29 2.16
C VAL A 151 4.47 -9.29 3.25
N SER A 152 3.20 -9.07 2.91
CA SER A 152 2.14 -8.95 3.91
C SER A 152 0.85 -9.61 3.45
N GLU A 153 0.30 -10.48 4.27
CA GLU A 153 -1.01 -11.10 4.06
C GLU A 153 -1.79 -11.31 5.36
N GLY A 154 -3.08 -11.68 5.22
CA GLY A 154 -4.05 -11.78 6.31
C GLY A 154 -5.20 -10.77 6.17
N ALA A 155 -5.95 -10.59 7.25
CA ALA A 155 -7.04 -9.61 7.35
C ALA A 155 -6.56 -8.36 8.11
N ASN A 156 -6.75 -8.33 9.44
CA ASN A 156 -6.29 -7.23 10.28
C ASN A 156 -4.79 -6.92 10.11
N THR A 157 -3.95 -7.97 10.01
CA THR A 157 -2.51 -7.83 9.75
C THR A 157 -2.22 -7.08 8.45
N LEU A 158 -2.96 -7.41 7.37
CA LEU A 158 -2.80 -6.76 6.07
C LEU A 158 -3.27 -5.30 6.10
N ASP A 159 -4.48 -5.06 6.63
CA ASP A 159 -5.07 -3.72 6.63
C ASP A 159 -4.35 -2.74 7.54
N ILE A 160 -4.01 -3.17 8.75
CA ILE A 160 -3.25 -2.36 9.70
C ILE A 160 -1.82 -2.21 9.21
N GLY A 161 -1.17 -3.28 8.74
CA GLY A 161 0.18 -3.23 8.19
C GLY A 161 0.30 -2.31 6.98
N ARG A 162 -0.68 -2.29 6.07
CA ARG A 162 -0.71 -1.38 4.91
C ARG A 162 -0.76 0.09 5.34
N ASN A 163 -1.53 0.39 6.38
CA ASN A 163 -1.73 1.77 6.85
C ASN A 163 -0.57 2.25 7.73
N LEU A 164 0.02 1.35 8.53
CA LEU A 164 1.03 1.68 9.53
C LEU A 164 2.44 1.69 8.93
N VAL A 165 2.79 0.70 8.10
CA VAL A 165 4.15 0.58 7.58
C VAL A 165 4.33 1.50 6.36
N GLY A 166 5.11 2.57 6.52
CA GLY A 166 5.43 3.52 5.45
C GLY A 166 6.50 3.00 4.48
N MET A 167 6.28 3.12 3.17
CA MET A 167 7.25 2.72 2.14
C MET A 167 8.00 3.92 1.59
N GLN A 168 9.33 3.80 1.56
CA GLN A 168 10.23 4.83 1.03
C GLN A 168 10.75 4.53 -0.39
N LYS A 169 10.59 3.28 -0.85
CA LYS A 169 11.07 2.82 -2.16
C LYS A 169 9.97 2.10 -2.96
N PRO A 170 9.96 2.24 -4.30
CA PRO A 170 8.97 1.59 -5.15
C PRO A 170 9.18 0.08 -5.15
N ARG A 171 8.09 -0.69 -5.30
CA ARG A 171 8.12 -2.16 -5.43
C ARG A 171 8.73 -2.90 -4.22
N HIS A 172 8.79 -2.27 -3.05
CA HIS A 172 9.27 -2.91 -1.81
C HIS A 172 8.13 -3.53 -0.98
N ARG A 173 6.87 -3.35 -1.38
CA ARG A 173 5.70 -3.97 -0.77
C ARG A 173 5.06 -4.98 -1.71
N LEU A 174 4.87 -6.20 -1.21
CA LEU A 174 4.11 -7.26 -1.87
C LEU A 174 2.98 -7.73 -0.94
N ASP A 175 1.81 -7.99 -1.49
CA ASP A 175 0.67 -8.49 -0.72
C ASP A 175 -0.29 -9.36 -1.55
N THR A 176 -1.45 -9.64 -0.96
CA THR A 176 -2.51 -10.53 -1.47
C THR A 176 -3.13 -10.08 -2.81
N GLY A 177 -2.80 -8.87 -3.27
CA GLY A 177 -3.12 -8.40 -4.60
C GLY A 177 -4.62 -8.27 -4.87
N THR A 178 -5.00 -8.42 -6.15
CA THR A 178 -6.38 -8.13 -6.59
C THR A 178 -7.41 -9.13 -6.07
N TRP A 179 -7.04 -10.38 -5.83
CA TRP A 179 -7.97 -11.41 -5.36
C TRP A 179 -7.94 -11.63 -3.86
N GLY A 180 -7.12 -10.89 -3.11
CA GLY A 180 -7.02 -11.09 -1.67
C GLY A 180 -6.59 -12.51 -1.31
N VAL A 181 -5.68 -13.10 -2.10
CA VAL A 181 -5.24 -14.49 -1.92
C VAL A 181 -4.44 -14.61 -0.62
N MET A 182 -4.79 -15.60 0.20
CA MET A 182 -4.03 -15.99 1.38
C MET A 182 -3.16 -17.21 1.03
N GLY A 183 -1.89 -17.19 1.43
CA GLY A 183 -0.90 -18.21 1.11
C GLY A 183 0.12 -17.78 0.06
N VAL A 184 0.19 -16.49 -0.29
CA VAL A 184 1.23 -15.95 -1.18
C VAL A 184 2.52 -15.61 -0.44
N GLY A 185 2.45 -15.47 0.90
CA GLY A 185 3.48 -14.89 1.75
C GLY A 185 4.87 -15.49 1.55
N LEU A 186 5.03 -16.78 1.85
CA LEU A 186 6.33 -17.44 1.78
C LEU A 186 6.88 -17.50 0.35
N GLY A 187 6.03 -17.78 -0.64
CA GLY A 187 6.44 -17.84 -2.05
C GLY A 187 6.98 -16.49 -2.52
N TYR A 188 6.27 -15.40 -2.21
CA TYR A 188 6.72 -14.05 -2.50
C TYR A 188 7.99 -13.70 -1.74
N ALA A 189 8.12 -14.08 -0.47
CA ALA A 189 9.28 -13.76 0.33
C ALA A 189 10.55 -14.44 -0.19
N ILE A 190 10.48 -15.72 -0.54
CA ILE A 190 11.58 -16.48 -1.13
C ILE A 190 11.98 -15.86 -2.48
N ALA A 191 11.02 -15.66 -3.39
CA ALA A 191 11.31 -15.09 -4.70
C ALA A 191 11.94 -13.68 -4.56
N THR A 192 11.43 -12.85 -3.65
CA THR A 192 11.96 -11.51 -3.40
C THR A 192 13.40 -11.57 -2.90
N ALA A 193 13.70 -12.45 -1.94
CA ALA A 193 15.05 -12.61 -1.40
C ALA A 193 16.03 -13.10 -2.48
N VAL A 194 15.62 -14.08 -3.29
CA VAL A 194 16.44 -14.64 -4.38
C VAL A 194 16.75 -13.59 -5.45
N GLU A 195 15.74 -12.85 -5.92
CA GLU A 195 15.93 -11.93 -7.05
C GLU A 195 16.63 -10.63 -6.67
N ASN A 196 16.54 -10.21 -5.41
CA ASN A 196 17.06 -8.90 -4.99
C ASN A 196 18.29 -9.00 -4.09
N GLY A 197 18.52 -10.15 -3.44
CA GLY A 197 19.62 -10.33 -2.49
C GLY A 197 19.54 -9.40 -1.27
N LYS A 198 18.33 -8.93 -0.92
CA LYS A 198 18.08 -7.99 0.19
C LYS A 198 17.19 -8.62 1.27
N PRO A 199 17.20 -8.09 2.50
CA PRO A 199 16.33 -8.54 3.57
C PRO A 199 14.84 -8.46 3.20
N VAL A 200 14.09 -9.49 3.61
CA VAL A 200 12.64 -9.56 3.44
C VAL A 200 11.97 -9.84 4.77
N ILE A 201 10.98 -9.02 5.10
CA ILE A 201 10.09 -9.21 6.25
C ILE A 201 8.78 -9.80 5.75
N ALA A 202 8.38 -10.96 6.29
CA ALA A 202 7.07 -11.54 6.06
C ALA A 202 6.15 -11.22 7.27
N LEU A 203 5.19 -10.33 7.04
CA LEU A 203 4.18 -9.89 8.02
C LEU A 203 2.88 -10.68 7.81
N GLU A 204 2.73 -11.74 8.60
CA GLU A 204 1.77 -12.83 8.33
C GLU A 204 0.62 -12.88 9.35
N GLY A 205 -0.62 -13.00 8.86
CA GLY A 205 -1.78 -13.30 9.69
C GLY A 205 -1.81 -14.76 10.15
N HIS A 206 -2.19 -15.01 11.41
CA HIS A 206 -2.12 -16.35 12.02
C HIS A 206 -2.86 -17.47 11.25
N LEU A 207 -4.07 -17.21 10.74
CA LEU A 207 -4.80 -18.24 9.98
C LEU A 207 -4.11 -18.60 8.65
N VAL A 208 -3.24 -17.73 8.15
CA VAL A 208 -2.55 -17.92 6.87
C VAL A 208 -1.29 -18.76 7.05
N SER A 209 -0.56 -18.59 8.16
CA SER A 209 0.61 -19.41 8.46
C SER A 209 0.28 -20.90 8.62
N MET A 210 -0.98 -21.25 8.94
CA MET A 210 -1.45 -22.63 9.04
C MET A 210 -1.65 -23.34 7.69
N VAL A 211 -1.79 -22.59 6.59
CA VAL A 211 -1.89 -23.16 5.23
C VAL A 211 -0.60 -23.91 4.86
N TRP A 212 0.52 -23.43 5.38
CA TRP A 212 1.81 -24.08 5.26
C TRP A 212 1.94 -25.10 6.39
N LYS A 213 1.86 -26.40 6.08
CA LYS A 213 2.31 -27.45 7.01
C LYS A 213 3.84 -27.39 7.08
N TRP A 214 4.36 -26.55 7.98
CA TRP A 214 5.79 -26.29 8.13
C TRP A 214 6.58 -27.58 8.40
N LYS A 215 7.36 -28.03 7.40
CA LYS A 215 8.62 -28.73 7.64
C LYS A 215 9.72 -27.67 7.66
N PRO A 216 10.77 -27.80 8.49
CA PRO A 216 11.82 -26.79 8.59
C PRO A 216 12.63 -26.77 7.28
N PHE A 217 12.16 -26.03 6.29
CA PHE A 217 12.96 -25.62 5.14
C PHE A 217 13.78 -24.43 5.59
N VAL A 218 15.03 -24.69 5.95
CA VAL A 218 16.06 -23.67 6.14
C VAL A 218 16.40 -23.12 4.76
N VAL A 219 15.78 -21.99 4.38
CA VAL A 219 16.26 -21.19 3.25
C VAL A 219 17.28 -20.21 3.81
N THR A 220 18.50 -20.31 3.32
CA THR A 220 19.70 -19.64 3.81
C THR A 220 19.59 -18.10 3.68
N THR A 221 19.87 -17.42 4.79
CA THR A 221 20.49 -16.07 4.95
C THR A 221 19.68 -14.77 5.12
N TYR A 222 18.40 -14.59 4.73
CA TYR A 222 17.80 -13.22 4.81
C TYR A 222 16.30 -13.09 5.15
N LEU A 223 15.69 -14.07 5.82
CA LEU A 223 14.24 -14.08 6.07
C LEU A 223 13.89 -13.88 7.56
N LEU A 224 13.21 -12.78 7.88
CA LEU A 224 12.58 -12.57 9.19
C LEU A 224 11.07 -12.84 9.09
N LEU A 225 10.59 -13.86 9.79
CA LEU A 225 9.18 -14.25 9.85
C LEU A 225 8.56 -13.84 11.19
N LEU A 226 7.48 -13.07 11.15
CA LEU A 226 6.73 -12.61 12.33
C LEU A 226 5.26 -13.04 12.21
N SER A 227 4.85 -14.06 12.97
CA SER A 227 3.44 -14.49 13.10
C SER A 227 2.84 -13.95 14.40
N LEU A 228 1.74 -13.19 14.33
CA LEU A 228 1.36 -12.32 15.45
C LEU A 228 0.28 -12.78 16.43
N LEU A 229 -0.39 -13.93 16.30
CA LEU A 229 -1.38 -14.34 17.33
C LEU A 229 -1.41 -15.86 17.54
N THR A 230 -1.21 -16.27 18.80
CA THR A 230 -1.22 -17.63 19.41
C THR A 230 -0.15 -18.63 18.98
N THR A 231 0.75 -18.90 19.94
CA THR A 231 1.98 -19.69 19.88
C THR A 231 3.14 -18.96 19.21
N VAL A 232 3.94 -18.30 20.05
CA VAL A 232 5.20 -17.67 19.71
C VAL A 232 6.11 -18.67 19.01
N VAL A 233 6.31 -18.48 17.71
CA VAL A 233 7.52 -18.94 17.01
C VAL A 233 8.16 -17.70 16.39
N PHE A 234 8.96 -16.99 17.19
CA PHE A 234 9.97 -16.09 16.63
C PHE A 234 11.05 -16.98 16.02
N THR A 235 11.07 -17.13 14.70
CA THR A 235 12.27 -17.61 14.02
C THR A 235 13.01 -16.39 13.51
N MET A 236 13.81 -15.78 14.40
CA MET A 236 14.77 -14.76 14.03
C MET A 236 16.05 -15.47 13.57
N VAL A 237 16.18 -15.72 12.26
CA VAL A 237 17.49 -16.09 11.69
C VAL A 237 18.24 -14.78 11.41
N MET A 238 18.86 -14.22 12.44
CA MET A 238 19.97 -13.30 12.21
C MET A 238 21.22 -14.14 11.98
N LEU A 239 21.73 -14.13 10.75
CA LEU A 239 23.10 -14.58 10.47
C LEU A 239 23.97 -13.32 10.42
N THR A 240 24.82 -13.17 11.44
CA THR A 240 26.06 -12.37 11.36
C THR A 240 27.05 -13.03 10.43
#